data_AF-A0A1J8QCE0-F1
#
_entry.id   AF-A0A1J8QCE0-F1
#
_cell.length_a   1.000
_cell.length_b   1.000
_cell.length_c   1.000
_cell.angle_alpha   90.00
_cell.angle_beta   90.00
_cell.angle_gamma   90.00
#
_symmetry.space_group_name_H-M   'P 1'
#
loop_
_entity.id
_entity.type
_entity.pdbx_description
1 polymer ?
#
loop_
_entity_poly.entity_id
_entity_poly.type
_entity_poly.pdbx_seq_one_letter_code
_entity_poly.pdbx_strand_id
1 'polypeptide(L)'
;MALRAVQPLFFATPLELGGLGLDPLRIGNILAIYGVANDLFRVFFFASLHDRFGSKIIYSTAVATTIPIIVTFPILNAMARVQGLSVAVWSIVGLQMALLVIFQLTFSSVFIYIAAASPNRASLGATNGIAQLGVSIMRAIGPASTASMFSLSIKKPQHAWMVYYFLIAQACMCIGASLLLPRQLWKNQ
;
A
#
# COMPACT_ATOMS: atom_id res chain seq x y z
N MET A 1 5.24 0.80 -1.45
CA MET A 1 5.53 0.66 -2.90
C MET A 1 5.38 -0.78 -3.37
N ALA A 2 6.02 -1.75 -2.71
CA ALA A 2 5.91 -3.20 -2.99
C ALA A 2 4.50 -3.71 -3.35
N LEU A 3 3.50 -3.40 -2.50
CA LEU A 3 2.11 -3.85 -2.71
C LEU A 3 1.51 -3.45 -4.08
N ARG A 4 1.88 -2.30 -4.62
CA ARG A 4 1.37 -1.82 -5.92
C ARG A 4 1.89 -2.63 -7.10
N ALA A 5 3.09 -3.17 -6.98
CA ALA A 5 3.67 -4.01 -8.02
C ALA A 5 3.15 -5.45 -7.93
N VAL A 6 2.98 -5.96 -6.71
CA VAL A 6 2.51 -7.33 -6.48
C VAL A 6 1.04 -7.51 -6.84
N GLN A 7 0.19 -6.52 -6.57
CA GLN A 7 -1.25 -6.68 -6.73
C GLN A 7 -1.70 -6.97 -8.18
N PRO A 8 -1.27 -6.21 -9.21
CA PRO A 8 -1.59 -6.55 -10.60
C PRO A 8 -0.97 -7.89 -11.02
N LEU A 9 0.24 -8.18 -10.53
CA LEU A 9 0.94 -9.44 -10.79
C LEU A 9 0.14 -10.63 -10.23
N PHE A 10 -0.37 -10.52 -9.01
CA PHE A 10 -1.23 -11.50 -8.37
C PHE A 10 -2.56 -11.68 -9.11
N PHE A 11 -3.16 -10.57 -9.58
CA PHE A 11 -4.37 -10.62 -10.40
C PHE A 11 -4.16 -11.34 -11.74
N ALA A 12 -3.03 -11.09 -12.40
CA ALA A 12 -2.68 -11.71 -13.67
C ALA A 12 -2.19 -13.15 -13.54
N THR A 13 -1.63 -13.52 -12.38
CA THR A 13 -1.08 -14.87 -12.15
C THR A 13 -2.20 -15.92 -12.23
N PRO A 14 -2.02 -17.03 -12.96
CA PRO A 14 -3.00 -18.12 -13.05
C PRO A 14 -3.40 -18.67 -11.67
N LEU A 15 -4.63 -19.16 -11.57
CA LEU A 15 -5.18 -19.75 -10.34
C LEU A 15 -4.33 -20.90 -9.78
N GLU A 16 -3.76 -21.70 -10.69
CA GLU A 16 -2.88 -22.83 -10.40
C GLU A 16 -1.60 -22.38 -9.67
N LEU A 17 -1.07 -21.22 -10.05
CA LEU A 17 0.16 -20.64 -9.49
C LEU A 17 -0.08 -19.72 -8.29
N GLY A 18 -1.32 -19.62 -7.80
CA GLY A 18 -1.63 -18.86 -6.59
C GLY A 18 -2.23 -17.47 -6.83
N GLY A 19 -2.61 -17.12 -8.07
CA GLY A 19 -3.26 -15.84 -8.40
C GLY A 19 -4.76 -15.94 -8.67
N LEU A 20 -5.31 -14.94 -9.36
CA LEU A 20 -6.73 -14.86 -9.74
C LEU A 20 -7.00 -15.14 -11.22
N GLY A 21 -5.97 -15.17 -12.07
CA GLY A 21 -6.10 -15.44 -13.51
C GLY A 21 -6.99 -14.43 -14.26
N LEU A 22 -7.01 -13.17 -13.83
CA LEU A 22 -7.82 -12.13 -14.43
C LEU A 22 -7.23 -11.64 -15.76
N ASP A 23 -8.12 -11.36 -16.70
CA ASP A 23 -7.77 -10.73 -17.97
C ASP A 23 -7.18 -9.32 -17.75
N PRO A 24 -6.13 -8.91 -18.51
CA PRO A 24 -5.54 -7.59 -18.41
C PRO A 24 -6.54 -6.43 -18.48
N LEU A 25 -7.61 -6.56 -19.27
CA LEU A 25 -8.66 -5.54 -19.38
C LEU A 25 -9.41 -5.35 -18.05
N ARG A 26 -9.69 -6.44 -17.34
CA ARG A 26 -10.36 -6.40 -16.02
C ARG A 26 -9.45 -5.78 -14.97
N ILE A 27 -8.16 -6.13 -15.00
CA ILE A 27 -7.14 -5.53 -14.12
C ILE A 27 -7.08 -4.02 -14.35
N GLY A 28 -7.03 -3.59 -15.62
CA GLY A 28 -7.05 -2.18 -16.01
C GLY A 28 -8.26 -1.43 -15.47
N ASN A 29 -9.47 -1.98 -15.62
CA ASN A 29 -10.69 -1.38 -15.09
C ASN A 29 -10.66 -1.25 -13.56
N ILE A 30 -10.21 -2.27 -12.84
CA ILE A 30 -10.09 -2.23 -11.37
C ILE A 30 -9.13 -1.12 -10.95
N LEU A 31 -7.97 -1.03 -11.59
CA LEU A 31 -6.96 -0.01 -11.28
C LEU A 31 -7.45 1.40 -11.61
N ALA A 32 -8.19 1.58 -12.71
CA ALA A 32 -8.77 2.86 -13.09
C ALA A 32 -9.82 3.33 -12.08
N ILE A 33 -10.78 2.46 -11.71
CA ILE A 33 -11.80 2.75 -10.70
C ILE A 33 -11.16 3.07 -9.36
N TYR A 34 -10.18 2.25 -8.94
CA TYR A 34 -9.43 2.49 -7.71
C TYR A 34 -8.70 3.84 -7.73
N GLY A 35 -8.06 4.21 -8.85
CA GLY A 35 -7.36 5.49 -8.98
C GLY A 35 -8.28 6.68 -8.81
N VAL A 36 -9.41 6.69 -9.52
CA VAL A 36 -10.42 7.75 -9.42
C VAL A 36 -11.02 7.81 -8.01
N ALA A 37 -11.43 6.68 -7.45
CA ALA A 37 -12.00 6.62 -6.11
C ALA A 37 -11.00 7.09 -5.04
N ASN A 38 -9.72 6.72 -5.17
CA ASN A 38 -8.69 7.14 -4.24
C ASN A 38 -8.44 8.65 -4.28
N ASP A 39 -8.44 9.23 -5.47
CA ASP A 39 -8.20 10.67 -5.63
C ASP A 39 -9.38 11.49 -5.09
N LEU A 40 -10.61 11.12 -5.45
CA LEU A 40 -11.81 11.73 -4.88
C LEU A 40 -11.83 11.60 -3.35
N PHE A 41 -11.54 10.42 -2.81
CA PHE A 41 -11.52 10.21 -1.36
C PHE A 41 -10.50 11.14 -0.68
N ARG A 42 -9.31 11.30 -1.25
CA ARG A 42 -8.31 12.21 -0.72
C ARG A 42 -8.75 13.66 -0.80
N VAL A 43 -9.26 14.12 -1.94
CA VAL A 43 -9.68 15.51 -2.14
C VAL A 43 -10.80 15.89 -1.16
N PHE A 44 -11.78 15.02 -0.95
CA PHE A 44 -12.94 15.33 -0.11
C PHE A 44 -12.73 15.04 1.37
N PHE A 45 -12.09 13.92 1.73
CA PHE A 45 -12.06 13.44 3.11
C PHE A 45 -10.73 13.68 3.83
N PHE A 46 -9.61 13.88 3.11
CA PHE A 46 -8.31 13.99 3.76
C PHE A 46 -8.23 15.20 4.70
N ALA A 47 -8.69 16.38 4.26
CA ALA A 47 -8.68 17.59 5.09
C ALA A 47 -9.49 17.39 6.38
N SER A 48 -10.72 16.88 6.26
CA SER A 48 -11.59 16.60 7.42
C SER A 48 -10.99 15.57 8.38
N LEU A 49 -10.40 14.49 7.86
CA LEU A 49 -9.70 13.51 8.69
C LEU A 49 -8.49 14.14 9.39
N HIS A 50 -7.71 14.93 8.65
CA HIS A 50 -6.50 15.59 9.16
C HIS A 50 -6.82 16.54 10.31
N ASP A 51 -7.84 17.40 10.15
CA ASP A 51 -8.24 18.34 11.19
C ASP A 51 -8.78 17.63 12.43
N ARG A 52 -9.44 16.48 12.27
CA ARG A 52 -10.05 15.74 13.39
C ARG A 52 -9.09 14.83 14.15
N PHE A 53 -8.18 14.15 13.46
CA PHE A 53 -7.32 13.10 14.05
C PHE A 53 -5.83 13.44 14.03
N GLY A 54 -5.40 14.41 13.23
CA GLY A 54 -4.00 14.79 13.05
C GLY A 54 -3.19 13.78 12.24
N SER A 55 -2.03 14.23 11.72
CA SER A 55 -1.17 13.41 10.83
C SER A 55 -0.68 12.11 11.44
N LYS A 56 -0.38 12.07 12.76
CA LYS A 56 0.19 10.86 13.38
C LYS A 56 -0.83 9.71 13.41
N ILE A 57 -2.06 9.98 13.84
CA ILE A 57 -3.10 8.95 13.93
C ILE A 57 -3.44 8.45 12.53
N ILE A 58 -3.62 9.35 11.57
CA ILE A 58 -3.89 8.99 10.17
C ILE A 58 -2.77 8.12 9.61
N TYR A 59 -1.52 8.52 9.79
CA TYR A 59 -0.37 7.75 9.32
C TYR A 59 -0.33 6.36 9.98
N SER A 60 -0.48 6.29 11.30
CA SER A 60 -0.40 5.02 12.03
C SER A 60 -1.55 4.06 11.66
N THR A 61 -2.78 4.55 11.59
CA THR A 61 -3.94 3.76 11.15
C THR A 61 -3.79 3.32 9.69
N ALA A 62 -3.34 4.21 8.81
CA ALA A 62 -3.11 3.89 7.41
C ALA A 62 -2.03 2.82 7.25
N VAL A 63 -0.92 2.90 7.98
CA VAL A 63 0.13 1.87 7.96
C VAL A 63 -0.39 0.55 8.54
N ALA A 64 -1.22 0.57 9.59
CA ALA A 64 -1.81 -0.64 10.16
C ALA A 64 -2.68 -1.41 9.17
N THR A 65 -3.33 -0.74 8.20
CA THR A 65 -4.10 -1.41 7.13
C THR A 65 -3.26 -2.29 6.20
N THR A 66 -1.92 -2.18 6.24
CA THR A 66 -1.01 -3.05 5.47
C THR A 66 -1.19 -4.52 5.85
N ILE A 67 -1.43 -4.82 7.13
CA ILE A 67 -1.61 -6.20 7.63
C ILE A 67 -2.85 -6.86 7.02
N PRO A 68 -4.07 -6.30 7.15
CA PRO A 68 -5.25 -6.92 6.54
C PRO A 68 -5.15 -6.99 5.02
N ILE A 69 -4.49 -6.03 4.35
CA ILE A 69 -4.22 -6.12 2.90
C ILE A 69 -3.39 -7.37 2.57
N ILE A 70 -2.32 -7.65 3.32
CA ILE A 70 -1.48 -8.83 3.11
C ILE A 70 -2.27 -10.12 3.35
N VAL A 71 -3.07 -10.17 4.41
CA VAL A 71 -3.93 -11.32 4.76
C VAL A 71 -5.02 -11.57 3.71
N THR A 72 -5.45 -10.53 3.00
CA THR A 72 -6.48 -10.64 1.97
C THR A 72 -6.00 -11.45 0.74
N PHE A 73 -4.71 -11.40 0.41
CA PHE A 73 -4.13 -12.16 -0.71
C PHE A 73 -4.29 -13.70 -0.59
N PRO A 74 -3.88 -14.38 0.50
CA PRO A 74 -4.08 -15.81 0.63
C PRO A 74 -5.56 -16.19 0.72
N ILE A 75 -6.41 -15.35 1.35
CA ILE A 75 -7.86 -15.58 1.40
C ILE A 75 -8.46 -15.54 -0.01
N LEU A 76 -8.08 -14.56 -0.83
CA LEU A 76 -8.50 -14.46 -2.22
C LEU A 76 -8.10 -15.70 -3.01
N ASN A 77 -6.85 -16.16 -2.86
CA ASN A 77 -6.40 -17.36 -3.56
C ASN A 77 -7.17 -18.62 -3.12
N ALA A 78 -7.35 -18.82 -1.82
CA ALA A 78 -8.07 -19.97 -1.28
C ALA A 78 -9.55 -19.97 -1.73
N MET A 79 -10.24 -18.83 -1.64
CA MET A 79 -11.63 -18.68 -2.08
C MET A 79 -11.77 -18.88 -3.59
N ALA A 80 -10.88 -18.29 -4.38
CA ALA A 80 -10.93 -18.41 -5.83
C ALA A 80 -10.69 -19.85 -6.30
N ARG A 81 -9.85 -20.63 -5.59
CA ARG A 81 -9.67 -22.07 -5.86
C ARG A 81 -10.90 -22.92 -5.57
N VAL A 82 -11.67 -22.59 -4.54
CA VAL A 82 -12.84 -23.38 -4.13
C VAL A 82 -14.10 -22.99 -4.90
N GLN A 83 -14.31 -21.69 -5.13
CA GLN A 83 -15.57 -21.15 -5.67
C GLN A 83 -15.44 -20.47 -7.03
N GLY A 84 -14.23 -20.39 -7.59
CA GLY A 84 -13.96 -19.59 -8.80
C GLY A 84 -14.12 -18.08 -8.55
N LEU A 85 -14.34 -17.32 -9.62
CA LEU A 85 -14.58 -15.86 -9.58
C LEU A 85 -16.02 -15.53 -9.10
N SER A 86 -16.37 -15.95 -7.89
CA SER A 86 -17.68 -15.72 -7.29
C SER A 86 -17.86 -14.28 -6.77
N VAL A 87 -19.10 -13.91 -6.46
CA VAL A 87 -19.43 -12.59 -5.85
C VAL A 87 -18.66 -12.36 -4.54
N ALA A 88 -18.36 -13.43 -3.79
CA ALA A 88 -17.56 -13.35 -2.58
C ALA A 88 -16.11 -12.90 -2.87
N VAL A 89 -15.47 -13.44 -3.92
CA VAL A 89 -14.13 -13.03 -4.34
C VAL A 89 -14.12 -11.55 -4.74
N TRP A 90 -15.12 -11.11 -5.51
CA TRP A 90 -15.25 -9.70 -5.88
C TRP A 90 -15.49 -8.77 -4.69
N SER A 91 -16.24 -9.23 -3.68
CA SER A 91 -16.44 -8.49 -2.43
C SER A 91 -15.13 -8.31 -1.66
N ILE A 92 -14.29 -9.34 -1.63
CA ILE A 92 -12.97 -9.29 -1.01
C ILE A 92 -12.01 -8.38 -1.80
N VAL A 93 -12.06 -8.41 -3.13
CA VAL A 93 -11.31 -7.46 -3.98
C VAL A 93 -11.75 -6.02 -3.69
N GLY A 94 -13.06 -5.78 -3.57
CA GLY A 94 -13.60 -4.47 -3.18
C GLY A 94 -13.10 -4.00 -1.82
N LEU A 95 -13.11 -4.89 -0.82
CA LEU A 95 -12.56 -4.62 0.51
C LEU A 95 -11.05 -4.30 0.43
N GLN A 96 -10.30 -5.05 -0.37
CA GLN A 96 -8.87 -4.80 -0.59
C GLN A 96 -8.63 -3.41 -1.19
N MET A 97 -9.45 -2.97 -2.16
CA MET A 97 -9.37 -1.62 -2.72
C MET A 97 -9.66 -0.55 -1.68
N ALA A 98 -10.69 -0.73 -0.85
CA ALA A 98 -11.02 0.20 0.22
C ALA A 98 -9.85 0.34 1.22
N LEU A 99 -9.24 -0.77 1.61
CA LEU A 99 -8.06 -0.75 2.48
C LEU A 99 -6.87 -0.04 1.83
N LEU A 100 -6.65 -0.23 0.53
CA LEU A 100 -5.61 0.48 -0.21
C LEU A 100 -5.87 1.99 -0.27
N VAL A 101 -7.12 2.42 -0.37
CA VAL A 101 -7.50 3.85 -0.30
C VAL A 101 -7.13 4.45 1.06
N ILE A 102 -7.28 3.70 2.16
CA ILE A 102 -6.88 4.14 3.49
C ILE A 102 -5.34 4.16 3.60
N PHE A 103 -4.67 3.09 3.16
CA PHE A 103 -3.20 3.01 3.14
C PHE A 103 -2.57 4.20 2.39
N GLN A 104 -3.22 4.67 1.34
CA GLN A 104 -2.82 5.81 0.54
C GLN A 104 -2.74 7.13 1.32
N LEU A 105 -3.45 7.29 2.44
CA LEU A 105 -3.37 8.48 3.30
C LEU A 105 -1.99 8.64 3.96
N THR A 106 -1.21 7.56 4.03
CA THR A 106 0.19 7.56 4.46
C THR A 106 1.02 8.57 3.64
N PHE A 107 0.81 8.62 2.32
CA PHE A 107 1.54 9.55 1.44
C PHE A 107 1.23 11.00 1.75
N SER A 108 -0.05 11.33 1.88
CA SER A 108 -0.50 12.69 2.20
C SER A 108 0.04 13.14 3.56
N SER A 109 0.05 12.24 4.54
CA SER A 109 0.60 12.52 5.88
C SER A 109 2.12 12.76 5.84
N VAL A 110 2.88 12.00 5.04
CA VAL A 110 4.33 12.20 4.86
C VAL A 110 4.64 13.57 4.26
N PHE A 111 3.86 14.03 3.28
CA PHE A 111 4.04 15.37 2.71
C PHE A 111 3.85 16.48 3.75
N ILE A 112 2.92 16.32 4.70
CA ILE A 112 2.74 17.26 5.81
C ILE A 112 3.97 17.26 6.72
N TYR A 113 4.53 16.09 7.05
CA TYR A 113 5.76 16.00 7.84
C TYR A 113 6.97 16.63 7.13
N ILE A 114 7.11 16.44 5.81
CA ILE A 114 8.16 17.06 5.00
C ILE A 114 8.02 18.59 5.01
N ALA A 115 6.80 19.09 4.85
CA ALA A 115 6.53 20.52 4.90
C ALA A 115 6.84 21.11 6.29
N ALA A 116 6.46 20.41 7.36
CA ALA A 116 6.73 20.85 8.74
C ALA A 116 8.21 20.74 9.15
N ALA A 117 8.97 19.83 8.55
CA ALA A 117 10.42 19.72 8.76
C ALA A 117 11.22 20.79 8.01
N SER A 118 10.60 21.54 7.10
CA SER A 118 11.26 22.57 6.31
C SER A 118 11.42 23.86 7.14
N PRO A 119 12.64 24.37 7.35
CA PRO A 119 12.87 25.54 8.22
C PRO A 119 12.23 26.83 7.69
N ASN A 120 12.09 26.94 6.37
CA ASN A 120 11.47 28.07 5.70
C ASN A 120 10.82 27.62 4.37
N ARG A 121 9.98 28.48 3.79
CA ARG A 121 9.29 28.20 2.51
C ARG A 121 10.25 28.10 1.31
N ALA A 122 11.39 28.77 1.34
CA ALA A 122 12.39 28.71 0.27
C ALA A 122 13.12 27.35 0.21
N SER A 123 13.31 26.70 1.35
CA SER A 123 13.96 25.39 1.50
C SER A 123 12.97 24.23 1.37
N LEU A 124 11.66 24.49 1.32
CA LEU A 124 10.63 23.45 1.21
C LEU A 124 10.82 22.60 -0.07
N GLY A 125 11.21 23.25 -1.17
CA GLY A 125 11.55 22.55 -2.41
C GLY A 125 12.74 21.61 -2.25
N ALA A 126 13.80 22.05 -1.57
CA ALA A 126 15.00 21.24 -1.32
C ALA A 126 14.71 20.05 -0.38
N THR A 127 14.00 20.29 0.73
CA THR A 127 13.62 19.23 1.68
C THR A 127 12.71 18.19 1.00
N ASN A 128 11.75 18.63 0.19
CA ASN A 128 10.93 17.71 -0.60
C ASN A 128 11.76 16.95 -1.66
N GLY A 129 12.72 17.60 -2.30
CA GLY A 129 13.64 16.96 -3.24
C GLY A 129 14.43 15.82 -2.59
N ILE A 130 15.02 16.06 -1.41
CA ILE A 130 15.74 15.03 -0.64
C ILE A 130 14.81 13.88 -0.24
N ALA A 131 13.61 14.20 0.27
CA ALA A 131 12.62 13.17 0.60
C ALA A 131 12.25 12.32 -0.63
N GLN A 132 12.05 12.97 -1.78
CA GLN A 132 11.69 12.29 -3.03
C GLN A 132 12.83 11.47 -3.61
N LEU A 133 14.10 11.84 -3.39
CA LEU A 133 15.25 10.99 -3.73
C LEU A 133 15.16 9.66 -2.97
N GLY A 134 14.93 9.71 -1.65
CA GLY A 134 14.74 8.50 -0.84
C GLY A 134 13.55 7.66 -1.33
N VAL A 135 12.42 8.31 -1.64
CA VAL A 135 11.24 7.62 -2.21
C VAL A 135 11.54 7.02 -3.59
N SER A 136 12.41 7.63 -4.39
CA SER A 136 12.78 7.14 -5.72
C SER A 136 13.70 5.93 -5.64
N ILE A 137 14.66 5.92 -4.72
CA ILE A 137 15.48 4.73 -4.41
C ILE A 137 14.58 3.56 -3.98
N MET A 138 13.63 3.82 -3.07
CA MET A 138 12.67 2.80 -2.64
C MET A 138 11.72 2.35 -3.76
N ARG A 139 11.42 3.22 -4.74
CA ARG A 139 10.65 2.87 -5.93
C ARG A 139 11.40 1.95 -6.88
N ALA A 140 12.73 2.02 -6.93
CA ALA A 140 13.55 1.09 -7.69
C ALA A 140 13.68 -0.27 -6.99
N ILE A 141 14.02 -0.27 -5.70
CA ILE A 141 14.34 -1.50 -4.95
C ILE A 141 13.08 -2.28 -4.57
N GLY A 142 12.02 -1.60 -4.12
CA GLY A 142 10.85 -2.24 -3.53
C GLY A 142 10.10 -3.20 -4.47
N PRO A 143 9.78 -2.80 -5.70
CA PRO A 143 9.17 -3.70 -6.68
C PRO A 143 10.10 -4.87 -7.05
N ALA A 144 11.39 -4.62 -7.25
CA ALA A 144 12.36 -5.64 -7.66
C ALA A 144 12.53 -6.74 -6.59
N SER A 145 12.67 -6.35 -5.31
CA SER A 145 12.79 -7.30 -4.21
C SER A 145 11.54 -8.16 -4.04
N THR A 146 10.37 -7.51 -4.09
CA THR A 146 9.10 -8.22 -3.87
C THR A 146 8.72 -9.11 -5.05
N ALA A 147 8.97 -8.66 -6.29
CA ALA A 147 8.80 -9.48 -7.48
C ALA A 147 9.72 -10.70 -7.48
N SER A 148 10.97 -10.55 -7.02
CA SER A 148 11.92 -11.66 -6.90
C SER A 148 11.43 -12.69 -5.88
N MET A 149 10.96 -12.23 -4.70
CA MET A 149 10.36 -13.11 -3.70
C MET A 149 9.10 -13.80 -4.24
N PHE A 150 8.24 -13.09 -4.99
CA PHE A 150 7.04 -13.65 -5.60
C PHE A 150 7.37 -14.73 -6.65
N SER A 151 8.34 -14.46 -7.52
CA SER A 151 8.84 -15.45 -8.49
C SER A 151 9.41 -16.69 -7.81
N LEU A 152 10.15 -16.52 -6.70
CA LEU A 152 10.68 -17.64 -5.92
C LEU A 152 9.57 -18.47 -5.25
N SER A 153 8.51 -17.82 -4.76
CA SER A 153 7.34 -18.48 -4.17
C SER A 153 6.61 -19.36 -5.19
N ILE A 154 6.49 -18.91 -6.45
CA ILE A 154 5.91 -19.69 -7.54
C ILE A 154 6.82 -20.87 -7.93
N LYS A 155 8.14 -20.66 -8.01
CA LYS A 155 9.09 -21.72 -8.43
C LYS A 155 9.24 -22.85 -7.41
N LYS A 156 9.05 -22.58 -6.12
CA LYS A 156 9.21 -23.56 -5.04
C LYS A 156 7.94 -23.60 -4.18
N PRO A 157 7.00 -24.55 -4.40
CA PRO A 157 5.75 -24.63 -3.63
C PRO A 157 5.96 -24.82 -2.13
N GLN A 158 7.12 -25.37 -1.71
CA GLN A 158 7.54 -25.48 -0.30
C GLN A 158 7.80 -24.13 0.37
N HIS A 159 8.09 -23.07 -0.40
CA HIS A 159 8.39 -21.72 0.09
C HIS A 159 7.29 -20.71 -0.30
N ALA A 160 6.10 -21.18 -0.67
CA ALA A 160 5.01 -20.32 -1.13
C ALA A 160 4.69 -19.19 -0.12
N TRP A 161 4.83 -19.49 1.18
CA TRP A 161 4.59 -18.57 2.29
C TRP A 161 5.67 -17.50 2.50
N MET A 162 6.84 -17.63 1.89
CA MET A 162 7.99 -16.74 2.10
C MET A 162 7.68 -15.28 1.73
N VAL A 163 6.85 -15.07 0.70
CA VAL A 163 6.39 -13.74 0.28
C VAL A 163 5.55 -13.07 1.36
N TYR A 164 4.68 -13.83 2.02
CA TYR A 164 3.82 -13.28 3.08
C TYR A 164 4.65 -12.91 4.31
N TYR A 165 5.62 -13.76 4.71
CA TYR A 165 6.55 -13.42 5.79
C TYR A 165 7.38 -12.17 5.47
N PHE A 166 7.89 -12.06 4.24
CA PHE A 166 8.64 -10.88 3.80
C PHE A 166 7.78 -9.60 3.83
N LEU A 167 6.53 -9.68 3.34
CA LEU A 167 5.59 -8.56 3.36
C LEU A 167 5.19 -8.17 4.79
N ILE A 168 4.98 -9.14 5.69
CA ILE A 168 4.70 -8.90 7.10
C ILE A 168 5.90 -8.24 7.78
N ALA A 169 7.13 -8.72 7.53
CA ALA A 169 8.34 -8.11 8.07
C ALA A 169 8.46 -6.63 7.64
N GLN A 170 8.19 -6.33 6.38
CA GLN A 170 8.17 -4.96 5.87
C GLN A 170 7.05 -4.13 6.53
N ALA A 171 5.86 -4.71 6.73
CA ALA A 171 4.76 -4.04 7.42
C ALA A 171 5.11 -3.72 8.87
N CYS A 172 5.69 -4.67 9.61
CA CYS A 172 6.17 -4.48 10.98
C CYS A 172 7.22 -3.37 11.06
N MET A 173 8.16 -3.34 10.12
CA MET A 173 9.17 -2.27 10.04
C MET A 173 8.52 -0.90 9.81
N CYS A 174 7.53 -0.81 8.92
CA CYS A 174 6.78 0.43 8.70
C CYS A 174 5.97 0.85 9.94
N ILE A 175 5.35 -0.09 10.65
CA ILE A 175 4.62 0.18 11.89
C ILE A 175 5.60 0.67 12.97
N GLY A 176 6.76 0.02 13.13
CA GLY A 176 7.80 0.46 14.06
C GLY A 176 8.27 1.89 13.75
N ALA A 177 8.54 2.19 12.48
CA ALA A 177 8.88 3.55 12.04
C ALA A 177 7.73 4.56 12.31
N SER A 178 6.47 4.13 12.19
CA SER A 178 5.30 4.98 12.49
C SER A 178 5.24 5.40 13.95
N LEU A 179 5.74 4.56 14.87
CA LEU A 179 5.73 4.86 16.30
C LEU A 179 6.75 5.95 16.65
N LEU A 180 7.86 6.00 15.91
CA LEU A 180 8.92 7.00 16.05
C LEU A 180 8.50 8.41 15.58
N LEU A 181 7.39 8.54 14.85
CA LEU A 181 6.94 9.85 14.37
C LEU A 181 6.51 10.77 15.53
N PRO A 182 6.95 12.04 15.53
CA PRO A 182 6.57 12.99 16.57
C PRO A 182 5.06 13.24 16.56
N ARG A 183 4.47 13.30 17.77
CA ARG A 183 3.04 13.56 17.98
C ARG A 183 2.63 14.99 17.65
N GLN A 184 3.56 15.94 17.78
CA GLN A 184 3.35 17.35 17.47
C GLN A 184 4.25 17.72 16.29
N LEU A 185 3.63 18.19 15.21
CA LEU A 185 4.35 18.89 14.15
C LEU A 185 4.82 20.22 14.76
N TRP A 186 6.12 20.52 14.70
CA TRP A 186 6.71 21.71 15.32
C TRP A 186 5.85 22.94 14.98
N LYS A 187 5.20 23.50 16.01
CA LYS A 187 4.65 24.85 15.95
C LYS A 187 5.86 25.76 15.98
N ASN A 188 6.33 26.19 14.81
CA ASN A 188 7.11 27.41 14.76
C ASN A 188 6.16 28.54 15.15
N GLN A 189 6.37 29.09 16.36
CA GLN A 189 5.95 30.44 16.68
C GLN A 189 6.65 31.44 15.77
#